data_AF-A0A8I1UAB9-F1
#
_entry.id   AF-A0A8I1UAB9-F1
#
_cell.length_a   1.000
_cell.length_b   1.000
_cell.length_c   1.000
_cell.angle_alpha   90.00
_cell.angle_beta   90.00
_cell.angle_gamma   90.00
#
_symmetry.space_group_name_H-M   'P 1'
#
loop_
_entity.id
_entity.type
_entity.pdbx_description
1 polymer ?
#
loop_
_entity_poly.entity_id
_entity_poly.type
_entity_poly.pdbx_seq_one_letter_code
_entity_poly.pdbx_strand_id
1 'polypeptide(L)'
;MQTTFPRMLRDHATQRPDAPAMREKAYGIWQTTSWGEMLRLVRSLACGLHEAGLRRGEHLVVIGANRPRLYATMLAAQSLGAIAVPLYQDAVAGECVFPINNAEVRLCVVEDQEQVDKMLEIRGQCPQLERIWYDDARGLRNYEQA
;
A
#
# COMPACT_ATOMS: atom_id res chain seq x y z
N MET A 1 -11.90 15.60 19.86
CA MET A 1 -10.61 16.12 19.34
C MET A 1 -10.53 15.74 17.87
N GLN A 2 -10.39 16.70 16.94
CA GLN A 2 -10.18 16.37 15.52
C GLN A 2 -8.71 15.97 15.31
N THR A 3 -8.47 14.76 14.80
CA THR A 3 -7.13 14.21 14.55
C THR A 3 -7.18 13.30 13.32
N THR A 4 -6.02 12.90 12.80
CA THR A 4 -5.88 11.98 11.66
C THR A 4 -4.92 10.85 12.01
N PHE A 5 -5.02 9.70 11.35
CA PHE A 5 -4.09 8.59 11.57
C PHE A 5 -2.62 8.97 11.29
N PRO A 6 -2.28 9.72 10.22
CA PRO A 6 -0.91 10.22 10.04
C PRO A 6 -0.41 11.13 11.18
N ARG A 7 -1.30 11.94 11.77
CA ARG A 7 -0.94 12.76 12.94
C ARG A 7 -0.65 11.88 14.15
N MET A 8 -1.48 10.88 14.43
CA MET A 8 -1.24 9.92 15.51
C MET A 8 0.09 9.16 15.33
N LEU A 9 0.40 8.73 14.11
CA LEU A 9 1.70 8.12 13.78
C LEU A 9 2.86 9.04 14.12
N ARG A 10 2.81 10.30 13.67
CA ARG A 10 3.86 11.29 13.92
C ARG A 10 4.03 11.54 15.42
N ASP A 11 2.92 11.65 16.15
CA ASP A 11 2.94 11.91 17.58
C ASP A 11 3.58 10.72 18.34
N HIS A 12 3.26 9.47 17.99
CA HIS A 12 3.94 8.29 18.53
C HIS A 12 5.43 8.24 18.18
N ALA A 13 5.79 8.52 16.93
CA ALA A 13 7.19 8.53 16.51
C ALA A 13 8.01 9.63 17.19
N THR A 14 7.36 10.74 17.61
CA THR A 14 8.01 11.83 18.34
C THR A 14 8.20 11.48 19.81
N GLN A 15 7.19 10.88 20.44
CA GLN A 15 7.20 10.60 21.88
C GLN A 15 7.96 9.31 22.24
N ARG A 16 7.95 8.32 21.36
CA ARG A 16 8.50 6.98 21.60
C ARG A 16 9.07 6.35 20.32
N PRO A 17 10.10 6.96 19.71
CA PRO A 17 10.62 6.55 18.40
C PRO A 17 11.06 5.08 18.37
N ASP A 18 11.70 4.58 19.43
CA ASP A 18 12.26 3.24 19.48
C ASP A 18 11.27 2.17 20.00
N ALA A 19 10.08 2.58 20.43
CA ALA A 19 9.07 1.63 20.89
C ALA A 19 8.46 0.85 19.71
N PRO A 20 8.05 -0.42 19.91
CA PRO A 20 7.42 -1.23 18.87
C PRO A 20 6.13 -0.58 18.34
N ALA A 21 6.04 -0.42 17.03
CA ALA A 21 4.81 -0.01 16.34
C ALA A 21 4.08 -1.23 15.77
N MET A 22 4.81 -2.11 15.11
CA MET A 22 4.27 -3.30 14.46
C MET A 22 5.29 -4.44 14.48
N ARG A 23 4.80 -5.67 14.44
CA ARG A 23 5.62 -6.87 14.32
C ARG A 23 5.09 -7.77 13.22
N GLU A 24 6.00 -8.36 12.47
CA GLU A 24 5.68 -9.40 11.50
C GLU A 24 6.64 -10.58 11.67
N LYS A 25 6.20 -11.77 11.27
CA LYS A 25 7.04 -12.96 11.33
C LYS A 25 7.60 -13.24 9.95
N ALA A 26 8.92 -13.07 9.79
CA ALA A 26 9.65 -13.37 8.57
C ALA A 26 10.59 -14.55 8.82
N TYR A 27 10.51 -15.60 7.99
CA TYR A 27 11.31 -16.82 8.11
C TYR A 27 11.28 -17.46 9.52
N GLY A 28 10.13 -17.37 10.20
CA GLY A 28 9.97 -17.91 11.55
C GLY A 28 10.44 -16.97 12.68
N ILE A 29 11.04 -15.82 12.36
CA ILE A 29 11.58 -14.85 13.32
C ILE A 29 10.69 -13.61 13.37
N TRP A 30 10.37 -13.14 14.57
CA TRP A 30 9.64 -11.89 14.76
C TRP A 30 10.53 -10.68 14.47
N GLN A 31 10.19 -9.95 13.42
CA GLN A 31 10.76 -8.65 13.09
C GLN A 31 9.91 -7.56 13.74
N THR A 32 10.57 -6.53 14.31
CA THR A 32 9.88 -5.39 14.92
C THR A 32 10.18 -4.15 14.12
N THR A 33 9.14 -3.42 13.72
CA THR A 33 9.23 -2.06 13.19
C THR A 33 8.92 -1.09 14.32
N SER A 34 9.84 -0.18 14.61
CA SER A 34 9.63 0.88 15.61
C SER A 34 8.72 2.00 15.07
N TRP A 35 8.21 2.86 15.95
CA TRP A 35 7.41 4.02 15.53
C TRP A 35 8.22 4.98 14.63
N GLY A 36 9.51 5.19 14.94
CA GLY A 36 10.40 6.02 14.13
C GLY A 36 10.67 5.42 12.75
N GLU A 37 10.82 4.09 12.65
CA GLU A 37 10.93 3.38 11.37
C GLU A 37 9.64 3.45 10.55
N MET A 38 8.50 3.22 11.18
CA MET A 38 7.19 3.33 10.51
C MET A 38 6.97 4.73 9.94
N LEU A 39 7.28 5.78 10.70
CA LEU A 39 7.16 7.15 10.20
C LEU A 39 8.10 7.41 9.00
N ARG A 40 9.34 6.92 9.03
CA ARG A 40 10.27 7.05 7.89
C ARG A 40 9.77 6.33 6.65
N LEU A 41 9.23 5.11 6.81
CA LEU A 41 8.64 4.34 5.72
C LEU A 41 7.43 5.06 5.11
N VAL A 42 6.50 5.52 5.95
CA VAL A 42 5.31 6.28 5.51
C VAL A 42 5.70 7.54 4.76
N ARG A 43 6.69 8.30 5.23
CA ARG A 43 7.17 9.51 4.54
C ARG A 43 7.78 9.19 3.18
N SER A 44 8.58 8.14 3.09
CA SER A 44 9.22 7.72 1.83
C SER A 44 8.19 7.29 0.79
N LEU A 45 7.21 6.48 1.21
CA LEU A 45 6.08 6.07 0.37
C LEU A 45 5.22 7.26 -0.06
N ALA A 46 4.92 8.20 0.85
CA ALA A 46 4.13 9.38 0.52
C ALA A 46 4.85 10.28 -0.50
N CYS A 47 6.16 10.47 -0.38
CA CYS A 47 6.95 11.18 -1.39
C CYS A 47 6.88 10.50 -2.76
N GLY A 48 7.13 9.19 -2.82
CA GLY A 48 7.08 8.45 -4.09
C GLY A 48 5.68 8.44 -4.73
N LEU A 49 4.62 8.27 -3.94
CA LEU A 49 3.24 8.34 -4.43
C LEU A 49 2.88 9.74 -4.94
N HIS A 50 3.35 10.79 -4.26
CA HIS A 50 3.16 12.17 -4.71
C HIS A 50 3.88 12.43 -6.04
N GLU A 51 5.14 11.99 -6.18
CA GLU A 51 5.91 12.09 -7.42
C GLU A 51 5.27 11.29 -8.57
N ALA A 52 4.69 10.13 -8.25
CA ALA A 52 3.92 9.33 -9.21
C ALA A 52 2.58 9.97 -9.61
N GLY A 53 2.18 11.08 -8.96
CA GLY A 53 1.05 11.90 -9.35
C GLY A 53 -0.20 11.72 -8.50
N LEU A 54 -0.20 10.89 -7.44
CA LEU A 54 -1.36 10.69 -6.57
C LEU A 54 -1.79 12.02 -5.92
N ARG A 55 -3.06 12.38 -6.09
CA ARG A 55 -3.64 13.64 -5.61
C ARG A 55 -4.61 13.40 -4.46
N ARG A 56 -4.89 14.49 -3.75
CA ARG A 56 -5.92 14.55 -2.70
C ARG A 56 -7.27 14.17 -3.29
N GLY A 57 -8.00 13.29 -2.61
CA GLY A 57 -9.32 12.80 -3.03
C GLY A 57 -9.28 11.64 -4.03
N GLU A 58 -8.10 11.26 -4.55
CA GLU A 58 -7.97 10.07 -5.39
C GLU A 58 -7.87 8.80 -4.55
N HIS A 59 -8.15 7.66 -5.19
CA HIS A 59 -8.12 6.34 -4.56
C HIS A 59 -6.85 5.58 -4.93
N LEU A 60 -6.26 4.89 -3.94
CA LEU A 60 -5.13 4.00 -4.11
C LEU A 60 -5.53 2.60 -3.65
N VAL A 61 -5.55 1.62 -4.56
CA VAL A 61 -5.75 0.23 -4.17
C VAL A 61 -4.49 -0.31 -3.50
N VAL A 62 -4.68 -1.06 -2.41
CA VAL A 62 -3.60 -1.74 -1.71
C VAL A 62 -3.99 -3.20 -1.47
N ILE A 63 -3.14 -4.15 -1.87
CA ILE A 63 -3.41 -5.60 -1.73
C ILE A 63 -2.19 -6.29 -1.14
N GLY A 64 -2.37 -7.07 -0.08
CA GLY A 64 -1.29 -7.83 0.55
C GLY A 64 -1.65 -8.35 1.93
N ALA A 65 -0.72 -9.10 2.52
CA ALA A 65 -0.78 -9.58 3.87
C ALA A 65 -0.61 -8.44 4.89
N ASN A 66 -0.99 -8.73 6.14
CA ASN A 66 -0.90 -7.80 7.27
C ASN A 66 0.56 -7.53 7.70
N ARG A 67 1.32 -6.86 6.83
CA ARG A 67 2.74 -6.50 6.98
C ARG A 67 2.94 -5.00 7.16
N PRO A 68 4.07 -4.54 7.77
CA PRO A 68 4.31 -3.13 8.00
C PRO A 68 4.17 -2.27 6.75
N ARG A 69 4.56 -2.79 5.58
CA ARG A 69 4.43 -2.03 4.33
C ARG A 69 2.99 -1.80 3.90
N LEU A 70 2.10 -2.78 4.05
CA LEU A 70 0.67 -2.63 3.72
C LEU A 70 0.09 -1.42 4.46
N TYR A 71 0.26 -1.39 5.79
CA TYR A 71 -0.26 -0.31 6.63
C TYR A 71 0.48 1.01 6.40
N ALA A 72 1.78 0.98 6.12
CA ALA A 72 2.54 2.17 5.78
C ALA A 72 2.05 2.81 4.47
N THR A 73 1.73 2.01 3.44
CA THR A 73 1.17 2.51 2.18
C THR A 73 -0.18 3.18 2.41
N MET A 74 -1.05 2.60 3.23
CA MET A 74 -2.35 3.22 3.56
C MET A 74 -2.18 4.54 4.29
N LEU A 75 -1.27 4.62 5.27
CA LEU A 75 -0.93 5.86 5.98
C LEU A 75 -0.28 6.89 5.06
N ALA A 76 0.51 6.45 4.07
CA ALA A 76 1.12 7.32 3.07
C ALA A 76 0.06 7.97 2.17
N ALA A 77 -0.89 7.19 1.65
CA ALA A 77 -2.02 7.72 0.87
C ALA A 77 -2.83 8.75 1.70
N GLN A 78 -3.16 8.40 2.94
CA GLN A 78 -3.88 9.31 3.85
C GLN A 78 -3.08 10.58 4.18
N SER A 79 -1.74 10.52 4.21
CA SER A 79 -0.87 11.68 4.42
C SER A 79 -0.95 12.68 3.26
N LEU A 80 -1.27 12.21 2.05
CA LEU A 80 -1.52 13.04 0.86
C LEU A 80 -2.98 13.48 0.74
N GLY A 81 -3.85 13.04 1.65
CA GLY A 81 -5.30 13.24 1.56
C GLY A 81 -5.97 12.38 0.49
N ALA A 82 -5.30 11.34 0.01
CA ALA A 82 -5.86 10.29 -0.83
C ALA A 82 -6.56 9.22 0.04
N ILE A 83 -7.38 8.39 -0.60
CA ILE A 83 -8.18 7.35 0.05
C ILE A 83 -7.58 5.99 -0.28
N ALA A 84 -7.12 5.27 0.75
CA ALA A 84 -6.68 3.90 0.58
C ALA A 84 -7.88 2.96 0.44
N VAL A 85 -7.85 2.08 -0.56
CA VAL A 85 -8.86 1.04 -0.84
C VAL A 85 -8.20 -0.33 -0.65
N PRO A 86 -8.19 -0.89 0.57
CA PRO A 86 -7.64 -2.21 0.79
C PRO A 86 -8.54 -3.28 0.18
N LEU A 87 -7.98 -4.17 -0.64
CA LEU A 87 -8.67 -5.36 -1.15
C LEU A 87 -8.09 -6.62 -0.52
N TYR A 88 -8.92 -7.64 -0.38
CA TYR A 88 -8.53 -8.92 0.20
C TYR A 88 -7.55 -9.66 -0.73
N GLN A 89 -6.48 -10.19 -0.16
CA GLN A 89 -5.46 -10.96 -0.91
C GLN A 89 -6.02 -12.25 -1.52
N ASP A 90 -7.05 -12.83 -0.89
CA ASP A 90 -7.73 -14.06 -1.29
C ASP A 90 -8.97 -13.81 -2.17
N ALA A 91 -9.29 -12.54 -2.47
CA ALA A 91 -10.31 -12.21 -3.46
C ALA A 91 -9.89 -12.71 -4.84
N VAL A 92 -10.82 -13.28 -5.60
CA VAL A 92 -10.55 -13.65 -7.00
C VAL A 92 -10.45 -12.40 -7.87
N ALA A 93 -9.73 -12.47 -8.98
CA ALA A 93 -9.43 -11.30 -9.81
C ALA A 93 -10.68 -10.49 -10.20
N GLY A 94 -11.75 -11.18 -10.62
CA GLY A 94 -13.03 -10.55 -10.98
C GLY A 94 -13.70 -9.75 -9.86
N GLU A 95 -13.48 -10.10 -8.58
CA GLU A 95 -14.03 -9.35 -7.44
C GLU A 95 -13.33 -7.99 -7.24
N CYS A 96 -12.10 -7.83 -7.75
CA CYS A 96 -11.37 -6.58 -7.71
C CYS A 96 -11.87 -5.55 -8.74
N VAL A 97 -12.54 -6.00 -9.81
CA VAL A 97 -12.97 -5.15 -10.92
C VAL A 97 -13.94 -4.06 -10.45
N PHE A 98 -14.98 -4.45 -9.70
CA PHE A 98 -16.00 -3.50 -9.25
C PHE A 98 -15.41 -2.39 -8.35
N PRO A 99 -14.65 -2.69 -7.27
CA PRO A 99 -14.03 -1.65 -6.45
C PRO A 99 -13.10 -0.73 -7.26
N ILE A 100 -12.28 -1.28 -8.16
CA ILE A 100 -11.33 -0.51 -8.97
C ILE A 100 -12.05 0.47 -9.91
N ASN A 101 -13.11 0.01 -10.57
CA ASN A 101 -13.89 0.84 -11.50
C ASN A 101 -14.76 1.86 -10.75
N ASN A 102 -15.44 1.43 -9.68
CA ASN A 102 -16.33 2.30 -8.90
C ASN A 102 -15.57 3.45 -8.21
N ALA A 103 -14.31 3.23 -7.82
CA ALA A 103 -13.46 4.23 -7.19
C ALA A 103 -12.51 4.94 -8.18
N GLU A 104 -12.65 4.70 -9.49
CA GLU A 104 -11.83 5.30 -10.55
C GLU A 104 -10.32 5.16 -10.28
N VAL A 105 -9.90 4.00 -9.79
CA VAL A 105 -8.54 3.77 -9.30
C VAL A 105 -7.56 3.66 -10.46
N ARG A 106 -6.59 4.58 -10.49
CA ARG A 106 -5.51 4.59 -11.49
C ARG A 106 -4.22 3.94 -11.02
N LEU A 107 -4.04 3.82 -9.71
CA LEU A 107 -2.80 3.43 -9.06
C LEU A 107 -3.05 2.31 -8.06
N CYS A 108 -2.20 1.29 -8.05
CA CYS A 108 -2.24 0.26 -7.01
C CYS A 108 -0.85 -0.15 -6.51
N VAL A 109 -0.79 -0.54 -5.25
CA VAL A 109 0.39 -1.13 -4.60
C VAL A 109 -0.01 -2.52 -4.10
N VAL A 110 0.65 -3.55 -4.60
CA VAL A 110 0.37 -4.94 -4.27
C VAL A 110 1.57 -5.62 -3.61
N GLU A 111 1.39 -6.77 -2.96
CA GLU A 111 2.49 -7.43 -2.27
C GLU A 111 3.43 -8.15 -3.23
N ASP A 112 2.95 -9.20 -3.90
CA ASP A 112 3.79 -10.21 -4.54
C ASP A 112 3.31 -10.55 -5.96
N GLN A 113 3.94 -11.56 -6.56
CA GLN A 113 3.64 -12.02 -7.91
C GLN A 113 2.15 -12.36 -8.10
N GLU A 114 1.52 -13.07 -7.16
CA GLU A 114 0.12 -13.48 -7.30
C GLU A 114 -0.80 -12.26 -7.39
N GLN A 115 -0.53 -11.24 -6.56
CA GLN A 115 -1.33 -10.02 -6.60
C GLN A 115 -1.04 -9.17 -7.84
N VAL A 116 0.19 -9.19 -8.37
CA VAL A 116 0.50 -8.56 -9.67
C VAL A 116 -0.26 -9.24 -10.81
N ASP A 117 -0.22 -10.58 -10.87
CA ASP A 117 -0.91 -11.37 -11.90
C ASP A 117 -2.41 -11.10 -11.89
N LYS A 118 -3.01 -11.03 -10.70
CA LYS A 118 -4.41 -10.68 -10.51
C LYS A 118 -4.76 -9.31 -11.12
N MET A 119 -3.91 -8.30 -10.94
CA MET A 119 -4.12 -6.97 -11.51
C MET A 119 -3.93 -6.94 -13.03
N LEU A 120 -2.99 -7.74 -13.55
CA LEU A 120 -2.76 -7.87 -14.98
C LEU A 120 -3.92 -8.61 -15.68
N GLU A 121 -4.48 -9.64 -15.06
CA GLU A 121 -5.62 -10.41 -15.58
C GLU A 121 -6.84 -9.52 -15.84
N ILE A 122 -7.13 -8.58 -14.94
CA ILE A 122 -8.29 -7.68 -15.04
C ILE A 122 -8.01 -6.38 -15.79
N ARG A 123 -6.78 -6.17 -16.29
CA ARG A 123 -6.39 -4.88 -16.88
C ARG A 123 -7.28 -4.45 -18.03
N GLY A 124 -7.79 -5.40 -18.82
CA GLY A 124 -8.75 -5.13 -19.91
C GLY A 124 -10.12 -4.63 -19.43
N GLN A 125 -10.49 -4.92 -18.17
CA GLN A 125 -11.75 -4.49 -17.55
C GLN A 125 -11.60 -3.22 -16.71
N CYS A 126 -10.34 -2.80 -16.46
CA CYS A 126 -9.97 -1.62 -15.68
C CYS A 126 -8.99 -0.74 -16.47
N PRO A 127 -9.40 -0.17 -17.62
CA PRO A 127 -8.50 0.54 -18.54
C PRO A 127 -7.84 1.80 -17.93
N GLN A 128 -8.42 2.35 -16.86
CA GLN A 128 -7.86 3.47 -16.11
C GLN A 128 -6.69 3.08 -15.20
N LEU A 129 -6.44 1.79 -14.95
CA LEU A 129 -5.35 1.33 -14.10
C LEU A 129 -3.99 1.50 -14.80
N GLU A 130 -3.29 2.59 -14.44
CA GLU A 130 -2.06 3.04 -15.08
C GLU A 130 -0.82 2.34 -14.52
N ARG A 131 -0.71 2.23 -13.19
CA ARG A 131 0.48 1.68 -12.55
C ARG A 131 0.16 0.67 -11.45
N ILE A 132 0.95 -0.40 -11.45
CA ILE A 132 0.96 -1.48 -10.46
C ILE A 132 2.37 -1.50 -9.86
N TRP A 133 2.52 -1.12 -8.60
CA TRP A 133 3.77 -1.32 -7.85
C TRP A 133 3.67 -2.57 -6.98
N TYR A 134 4.80 -3.23 -6.75
CA TYR A 134 4.89 -4.39 -5.87
C TYR A 134 5.94 -4.20 -4.77
N ASP A 135 5.77 -4.90 -3.64
CA ASP A 135 6.76 -4.92 -2.55
C ASP A 135 7.80 -6.04 -2.74
N ASP A 136 7.32 -7.22 -3.11
CA ASP A 136 8.09 -8.44 -3.16
C ASP A 136 8.37 -8.88 -4.60
N ALA A 137 9.63 -8.75 -5.01
CA ALA A 137 10.09 -9.07 -6.35
C ALA A 137 10.23 -10.58 -6.64
N ARG A 138 9.97 -11.47 -5.67
CA ARG A 138 10.08 -12.92 -5.89
C ARG A 138 9.11 -13.36 -6.99
N GLY A 139 9.63 -14.06 -7.99
CA GLY A 139 8.83 -14.54 -9.14
C GLY A 139 8.64 -13.54 -10.28
N LEU A 140 8.90 -12.24 -10.05
CA LEU A 140 8.59 -11.17 -11.01
C LEU A 140 9.71 -10.85 -12.03
N ARG A 141 10.79 -11.64 -12.08
CA ARG A 141 12.00 -11.34 -12.88
C ARG A 141 11.78 -11.27 -14.40
N ASN A 142 10.76 -11.94 -14.92
CA ASN A 142 10.50 -12.06 -16.37
C ASN A 142 9.33 -11.16 -16.84
N TYR A 143 8.87 -10.24 -16.00
CA TYR A 143 7.74 -9.37 -16.33
C TYR A 143 8.25 -8.20 -17.16
N GLU A 144 7.82 -8.11 -18.41
CA GLU A 144 8.14 -7.00 -19.31
C GLU A 144 7.23 -5.78 -19.08
N GLN A 145 6.18 -5.96 -18.28
CA GLN A 145 5.19 -4.94 -17.94
C GLN A 145 5.53 -4.15 -16.66
N ALA A 146 6.69 -4.42 -16.04
CA ALA A 146 7.19 -3.77 -14.83
C ALA A 146 7.84 -2.41 -15.09
#